data_AF-A0A5C3KR30-F1
#
_entry.id   AF-A0A5C3KR30-F1
#
_cell.length_a   1.000
_cell.length_b   1.000
_cell.length_c   1.000
_cell.angle_alpha   90.00
_cell.angle_beta   90.00
_cell.angle_gamma   90.00
#
_symmetry.space_group_name_H-M   'P 1'
#
loop_
_entity.id
_entity.type
_entity.pdbx_description
1 polymer ?
#
loop_
_entity_poly.entity_id
_entity_poly.type
_entity_poly.pdbx_seq_one_letter_code
_entity_poly.pdbx_strand_id
1 'polypeptide(L)' 'MANLIRSVKTGNQWTLNELDSYNIHLECQETLDFFGVSVLPDPAVDPELLQHLKADDMQQ' A
#
# COMPACT_ATOMS: atom_id res chain seq x y z
N MET A 1 6.82 6.20 -42.44
CA MET A 1 6.49 7.20 -41.40
C MET A 1 5.50 6.56 -40.45
N ALA A 2 5.89 6.30 -39.20
CA ALA A 2 5.02 5.65 -38.23
C ALA A 2 4.30 6.71 -37.38
N ASN A 3 2.99 6.82 -37.55
CA ASN A 3 2.10 7.49 -36.59
C ASN A 3 1.95 6.56 -35.38
N LEU A 4 2.98 6.45 -34.54
CA LEU A 4 2.88 5.72 -33.28
C LEU A 4 2.35 6.70 -32.23
N ILE A 5 1.06 6.63 -31.93
CA ILE A 5 0.50 7.33 -30.77
C ILE A 5 1.20 6.77 -29.54
N ARG A 6 2.07 7.56 -28.89
CA ARG A 6 2.68 7.23 -27.60
C ARG A 6 1.66 7.45 -26.49
N SER A 7 0.64 6.60 -26.47
CA SER A 7 -0.24 6.50 -25.31
C SER A 7 0.60 5.98 -24.14
N VAL A 8 0.35 6.52 -22.94
CA VAL A 8 0.98 6.00 -21.73
C VAL A 8 0.54 4.55 -21.55
N LYS A 9 1.54 3.65 -21.56
CA LYS A 9 1.34 2.23 -21.27
C LYS A 9 1.02 2.09 -19.79
N THR A 10 0.00 1.31 -19.43
CA THR A 10 -0.35 1.11 -18.00
C THR A 10 0.84 0.47 -17.28
N GLY A 11 1.10 0.89 -16.04
CA GLY A 11 2.33 0.50 -15.31
C GLY A 11 2.55 -1.02 -15.25
N ASN A 12 1.48 -1.81 -15.12
CA ASN A 12 1.52 -3.27 -15.07
C ASN A 12 1.79 -3.97 -16.41
N GLN A 13 1.79 -3.24 -17.53
CA GLN A 13 2.05 -3.81 -18.85
C GLN A 13 3.52 -3.69 -19.27
N TRP A 14 4.36 -2.98 -18.51
CA TRP A 14 5.78 -2.82 -18.80
C TRP A 14 6.54 -4.12 -18.56
N THR A 15 7.34 -4.54 -19.53
CA THR A 15 8.33 -5.61 -19.36
C THR A 15 9.64 -5.02 -18.84
N LEU A 16 10.48 -5.86 -18.23
CA LEU A 16 11.80 -5.43 -17.73
C LEU A 16 12.67 -4.82 -18.84
N ASN A 17 12.70 -5.44 -20.02
CA ASN A 17 13.46 -4.93 -21.17
C ASN A 17 12.98 -3.53 -21.62
N GLU A 18 11.68 -3.26 -21.54
CA GLU A 18 11.15 -1.94 -21.86
C GLU A 18 11.58 -0.94 -20.79
N LEU A 19 11.44 -1.25 -19.50
CA LEU A 19 11.88 -0.38 -18.42
C LEU A 19 13.38 -0.02 -18.56
N ASP A 20 14.22 -1.02 -18.82
CA ASP A 20 15.66 -0.84 -19.06
C ASP A 20 15.95 0.05 -20.27
N SER A 21 15.20 -0.13 -21.36
CA SER A 21 15.35 0.68 -22.59
C SER A 21 15.04 2.16 -22.36
N TYR A 22 14.20 2.46 -21.37
CA TYR A 22 13.89 3.83 -20.95
C TYR A 22 14.68 4.28 -19.70
N ASN A 23 15.61 3.46 -19.22
CA ASN A 23 16.41 3.69 -18.00
C ASN A 23 15.53 3.93 -16.75
N ILE A 24 14.43 3.20 -16.65
CA ILE A 24 13.50 3.22 -15.52
C ILE A 24 13.84 2.02 -14.62
N HIS A 25 14.04 2.29 -13.32
CA HIS A 25 14.37 1.27 -12.33
C HIS A 25 13.19 1.10 -11.37
N LEU A 26 12.84 -0.14 -11.05
CA LEU A 26 11.81 -0.47 -10.06
C LEU A 26 12.49 -0.80 -8.74
N GLU A 27 12.03 -0.16 -7.67
CA GLU A 27 12.47 -0.43 -6.30
C GLU A 27 11.30 -1.03 -5.52
N CYS A 28 11.49 -2.23 -4.96
CA CYS A 28 10.53 -2.80 -4.02
C CYS A 28 10.75 -2.17 -2.66
N GLN A 29 9.77 -1.42 -2.17
CA GLN A 29 9.84 -0.76 -0.87
C GLN A 29 8.66 -1.16 0.01
N GLU A 30 8.95 -1.38 1.29
CA GLU A 30 7.91 -1.62 2.29
C GLU A 30 7.05 -0.37 2.47
N THR A 31 5.75 -0.58 2.71
CA THR A 31 4.78 0.53 2.77
C THR A 31 5.14 1.55 3.85
N LEU A 32 5.60 1.07 5.00
CA LEU A 32 5.99 1.92 6.14
C LEU A 32 7.22 2.77 5.82
N ASP A 33 8.21 2.19 5.16
CA ASP A 33 9.42 2.89 4.73
C ASP A 33 9.10 3.93 3.65
N PHE A 34 8.18 3.62 2.73
CA PHE A 34 7.73 4.53 1.70
C PHE A 34 7.03 5.77 2.28
N PHE A 35 6.13 5.57 3.25
CA PHE A 35 5.41 6.66 3.89
C PHE A 35 6.18 7.32 5.04
N GLY A 36 7.38 6.82 5.37
CA GLY A 36 8.20 7.34 6.48
C GLY A 36 7.51 7.25 7.84
N VAL A 37 6.55 6.32 8.00
CA VAL A 37 5.79 6.13 9.23
C VAL A 37 6.38 4.99 10.03
N SER A 38 6.65 5.25 11.30
CA SER A 38 6.95 4.19 12.26
C SER A 38 5.75 3.27 12.42
N VAL A 39 6.01 1.96 12.53
CA VAL A 39 5.01 0.99 12.99
C VAL A 39 4.40 1.53 14.28
N LEU A 40 3.10 1.82 14.26
CA LEU A 40 2.39 2.14 15.49
C LEU A 40 2.30 0.87 16.33
N PRO A 41 2.55 0.94 17.65
CA PRO A 41 2.27 -0.20 18.52
C PRO A 41 0.79 -0.57 18.38
N ASP A 42 0.49 -1.86 18.56
CA ASP A 42 -0.90 -2.31 18.58
C ASP A 42 -1.71 -1.43 19.53
N PRO A 43 -2.89 -0.94 19.12
CA PRO A 43 -3.70 -0.11 19.98
C PRO A 43 -3.98 -0.88 21.26
N ALA A 44 -3.82 -0.22 22.41
CA ALA A 44 -4.26 -0.78 23.67
C ALA A 44 -5.79 -0.93 23.61
N VAL A 45 -6.24 -2.13 23.25
CA VAL A 45 -7.66 -2.46 23.26
C VAL A 45 -8.03 -2.79 24.70
N ASP A 46 -8.93 -1.99 25.27
CA ASP A 46 -9.47 -2.28 26.60
C ASP A 46 -10.19 -3.65 26.57
N PRO A 47 -9.87 -4.58 27.47
CA PRO A 47 -10.54 -5.87 27.56
C PRO A 47 -12.06 -5.79 27.67
N GLU A 48 -12.62 -4.68 28.18
CA GLU A 48 -14.06 -4.46 28.20
C GLU A 48 -14.64 -4.34 26.78
N LEU A 49 -13.92 -3.70 25.84
CA LEU A 49 -14.35 -3.57 24.45
C LEU A 49 -14.32 -4.90 23.68
N LEU A 50 -13.47 -5.85 24.11
CA LEU A 50 -13.39 -7.18 23.52
C LEU A 50 -14.50 -8.12 24.02
N GLN A 51 -14.97 -7.91 25.25
CA GLN A 51 -15.93 -8.80 25.92
C GLN A 51 -17.37 -8.30 25.80
N HIS A 52 -17.58 -6.99 25.71
CA HIS A 52 -18.90 -6.38 25.68
C HIS A 52 -19.17 -5.76 24.32
N LEU A 53 -19.84 -6.54 23.45
CA LEU A 53 -20.15 -6.15 22.07
C LEU A 53 -21.23 -5.05 22.00
N LYS A 54 -22.01 -4.86 23.07
CA LYS A 54 -23.08 -3.86 23.18
C LYS A 54 -22.87 -2.99 24.41
N ALA A 55 -23.24 -1.72 24.29
CA ALA A 55 -23.13 -0.74 25.37
C ALA A 55 -23.93 -1.12 26.63
N ASP A 56 -25.01 -1.87 26.47
CA ASP A 56 -25.83 -2.35 27.60
C ASP A 56 -25.11 -3.40 28.48
N ASP A 57 -24.10 -4.09 27.94
CA ASP A 57 -23.38 -5.13 28.67
C ASP A 57 -22.26 -4.56 29.58
N MET A 58 -21.97 -3.25 29.49
CA MET A 58 -20.92 -2.56 30.27
C MET A 58 -21.38 -2.11 31.68
N GLN A 59 -22.61 -2.46 32.08
CA GLN A 59 -23.24 -2.02 33.33
C GLN A 59 -23.45 -3.19 34.30
N GLN A 60 -22.39 -3.79 34.86
CA GLN A 60 -22.49 -4.65 36.06
C GLN A 60 -21.35 -4.39 37.04
#